data_AF-A0A440YG47-F1
#
_entry.id   AF-A0A440YG47-F1
#
_cell.length_a   1.000
_cell.length_b   1.000
_cell.length_c   1.000
_cell.angle_alpha   90.00
_cell.angle_beta   90.00
_cell.angle_gamma   90.00
#
_symmetry.space_group_name_H-M   'P 1'
#
loop_
_entity.id
_entity.type
_entity.pdbx_description
1 polymer ?
#
loop_
_entity_poly.entity_id
_entity_poly.type
_entity_poly.pdbx_seq_one_letter_code
_entity_poly.pdbx_strand_id
1 'polypeptide(L)'
;ANVLMAFVMLPLWTAILVRTYGWLVLLRRDGLINAALTGSGLTAEPLPLVYNFTGTLIGMVHYMLPLFLLPVYAAMRDIDPNLI
;
A
#
# COMPACT_ATOMS: atom_id res chain seq x y z
N ALA A 1 17.48 0.10 9.58
CA ALA A 1 17.33 0.47 8.16
C ALA A 1 16.90 -0.70 7.26
N ASN A 2 17.55 -1.88 7.35
CA ASN A 2 17.33 -2.98 6.37
C ASN A 2 15.92 -3.58 6.35
N VAL A 3 15.21 -3.65 7.48
CA VAL A 3 13.86 -4.26 7.54
C VAL A 3 12.82 -3.42 6.79
N LEU A 4 12.86 -2.08 6.91
CA LEU A 4 11.95 -1.20 6.17
C LEU A 4 12.17 -1.30 4.65
N MET A 5 13.43 -1.34 4.21
CA MET A 5 13.75 -1.55 2.79
C MET A 5 13.22 -2.89 2.29
N ALA A 6 13.34 -3.96 3.09
CA ALA A 6 12.77 -5.26 2.73
C ALA A 6 11.25 -5.17 2.54
N PHE A 7 10.50 -4.51 3.44
CA PHE A 7 9.06 -4.30 3.29
C PHE A 7 8.67 -3.54 2.02
N VAL A 8 9.47 -2.57 1.60
CA VAL A 8 9.23 -1.82 0.34
C VAL A 8 9.58 -2.67 -0.88
N MET A 9 10.58 -3.55 -0.79
CA MET A 9 10.94 -4.45 -1.90
C MET A 9 10.00 -5.65 -2.05
N LEU A 10 9.30 -6.08 -0.99
CA LEU A 10 8.30 -7.17 -1.06
C LEU A 10 7.29 -7.00 -2.21
N PRO A 11 6.58 -5.86 -2.34
CA PRO A 11 5.61 -5.68 -3.42
C PRO A 11 6.24 -5.70 -4.81
N LEU A 12 7.51 -5.32 -4.95
CA LEU A 12 8.22 -5.34 -6.23
C LEU A 12 8.40 -6.77 -6.77
N TRP A 13 8.61 -7.75 -5.87
CA TRP A 13 8.87 -9.14 -6.25
C TRP A 13 7.58 -9.99 -6.29
N THR A 14 6.49 -9.50 -5.71
CA THR A 14 5.19 -10.22 -5.76
C THR A 14 4.47 -10.06 -7.11
N ALA A 15 3.90 -11.17 -7.58
CA ALA A 15 3.11 -11.21 -8.80
C ALA A 15 1.95 -10.20 -8.76
N ILE A 16 1.70 -9.54 -9.91
CA ILE A 16 0.64 -8.55 -10.08
C ILE A 16 -0.74 -9.12 -9.69
N LEU A 17 -1.02 -10.36 -10.09
CA LEU A 17 -2.27 -11.07 -9.80
C LEU A 17 -2.48 -11.22 -8.28
N VAL A 18 -1.44 -11.65 -7.56
CA VAL A 18 -1.53 -11.85 -6.10
C VAL A 18 -1.85 -10.54 -5.40
N ARG A 19 -1.21 -9.43 -5.80
CA ARG A 19 -1.49 -8.10 -5.23
C ARG A 19 -2.91 -7.64 -5.53
N THR A 20 -3.36 -7.78 -6.78
CA THR A 20 -4.70 -7.37 -7.19
C THR A 20 -5.79 -8.17 -6.47
N TYR A 21 -5.64 -9.50 -6.39
CA TYR A 21 -6.59 -10.34 -5.66
C TYR A 21 -6.52 -10.12 -4.14
N GLY A 22 -5.34 -9.90 -3.58
CA GLY A 22 -5.16 -9.59 -2.16
C GLY A 22 -5.91 -8.31 -1.78
N TRP A 23 -5.72 -7.23 -2.53
CA TRP A 23 -6.46 -5.98 -2.32
C TRP A 23 -7.96 -6.15 -2.55
N LEU A 24 -8.37 -6.91 -3.57
CA LEU A 24 -9.78 -7.19 -3.83
C LEU A 24 -10.45 -7.91 -2.66
N VAL A 25 -9.79 -8.89 -2.04
CA VAL A 25 -10.31 -9.60 -0.87
C VAL A 25 -10.37 -8.68 0.37
N LEU A 26 -9.34 -7.86 0.58
CA LEU A 26 -9.29 -6.94 1.73
C LEU A 26 -10.33 -5.82 1.66
N LEU A 27 -10.56 -5.27 0.46
CA LEU A 27 -11.45 -4.14 0.21
C LEU A 27 -12.91 -4.56 -0.07
N ARG A 28 -13.20 -5.86 -0.20
CA ARG A 28 -14.58 -6.34 -0.40
C ARG A 28 -15.48 -5.85 0.74
N ARG A 29 -16.79 -5.79 0.48
CA ARG A 29 -17.80 -5.43 1.49
C ARG A 29 -17.65 -6.24 2.79
N ASP A 30 -17.39 -7.54 2.67
CA ASP A 30 -17.15 -8.44 3.81
C ASP A 30 -15.65 -8.64 4.10
N GLY A 31 -14.79 -7.77 3.58
CA GLY A 31 -13.35 -7.83 3.75
C GLY A 31 -12.89 -7.27 5.09
N LEU A 32 -11.63 -7.55 5.45
CA LEU A 32 -11.03 -7.11 6.71
C LEU A 32 -11.12 -5.59 6.92
N ILE A 33 -10.97 -4.79 5.85
CA ILE A 33 -10.99 -3.33 5.95
C ILE A 33 -12.38 -2.84 6.34
N ASN A 34 -13.43 -3.35 5.69
CA ASN A 34 -14.80 -2.99 6.02
C ASN A 34 -15.20 -3.49 7.41
N ALA A 35 -14.79 -4.72 7.79
CA ALA A 35 -15.03 -5.24 9.14
C ALA A 35 -14.35 -4.39 10.22
N ALA A 36 -13.14 -3.89 9.96
CA ALA A 36 -12.44 -2.98 10.88
C ALA A 36 -13.13 -1.60 10.94
N LEU A 37 -13.60 -1.05 9.81
CA LEU A 37 -14.29 0.24 9.75
C LEU A 37 -15.64 0.22 10.48
N THR A 38 -16.43 -0.85 10.31
CA THR A 38 -17.70 -1.03 11.01
C THR A 38 -17.48 -1.40 12.48
N GLY A 39 -16.52 -2.27 12.77
CA GLY A 39 -16.17 -2.67 14.14
C GLY A 39 -15.59 -1.54 15.00
N SER A 40 -14.93 -0.56 14.39
CA SER A 40 -14.44 0.65 15.07
C SER A 40 -15.50 1.75 15.22
N GLY A 41 -16.69 1.57 14.64
CA GLY A 41 -17.77 2.55 14.68
C GLY A 41 -17.57 3.78 13.79
N LEU A 42 -16.51 3.81 12.95
CA LEU A 42 -16.29 4.91 12.00
C LEU A 42 -17.35 4.94 10.89
N THR A 43 -17.94 3.80 10.56
CA THR A 43 -18.95 3.67 9.49
C THR A 43 -20.12 2.81 9.95
N ALA A 44 -21.35 3.25 9.69
CA ALA A 44 -22.57 2.51 10.05
C ALA A 44 -22.86 1.31 9.13
N GLU A 45 -22.40 1.35 7.87
CA GLU A 45 -22.60 0.28 6.88
C GLU A 45 -21.30 0.03 6.08
N PRO A 46 -21.03 -1.20 5.62
CA PRO A 46 -19.90 -1.49 4.74
C PRO A 46 -19.88 -0.64 3.47
N LEU A 47 -18.75 0.04 3.26
CA LEU A 47 -18.52 0.87 2.09
C LEU A 47 -18.17 0.00 0.88
N PRO A 48 -18.72 0.30 -0.31
CA PRO A 48 -18.33 -0.37 -1.55
C PRO A 48 -16.94 0.12 -1.98
N LEU A 49 -15.88 -0.45 -1.40
CA LEU A 49 -14.48 -0.06 -1.66
C LEU A 49 -13.84 -0.77 -2.87
N VAL A 50 -14.48 -1.82 -3.40
CA VAL A 50 -14.02 -2.50 -4.63
C VAL A 50 -14.60 -1.79 -5.85
N TYR A 51 -13.80 -1.62 -6.89
CA TYR A 51 -14.17 -0.94 -8.14
C TYR A 51 -14.57 0.53 -7.99
N ASN A 52 -14.22 1.17 -6.88
CA ASN A 52 -14.39 2.60 -6.69
C ASN A 52 -13.05 3.34 -6.77
N PHE A 53 -13.11 4.67 -6.73
CA PHE A 53 -11.92 5.52 -6.76
C PHE A 53 -10.97 5.20 -5.61
N THR A 54 -11.49 5.07 -4.38
CA THR A 54 -10.69 4.83 -3.17
C THR A 54 -9.91 3.52 -3.22
N GLY A 55 -10.54 2.41 -3.59
CA GLY A 55 -9.88 1.11 -3.70
C GLY A 55 -8.85 1.09 -4.82
N THR A 56 -9.16 1.70 -5.96
CA THR A 56 -8.20 1.86 -7.06
C THR A 56 -7.02 2.71 -6.64
N LEU A 57 -7.25 3.80 -5.91
CA LEU A 57 -6.22 4.70 -5.39
C LEU A 57 -5.30 3.99 -4.40
N ILE A 58 -5.85 3.19 -3.47
CA ILE A 58 -5.05 2.39 -2.53
C ILE A 58 -4.12 1.43 -3.30
N GLY A 59 -4.66 0.73 -4.30
CA GLY A 59 -3.87 -0.13 -5.18
C GLY A 59 -2.76 0.64 -5.89
N MET A 60 -3.10 1.75 -6.55
CA MET A 60 -2.14 2.59 -7.28
C MET A 60 -1.02 3.14 -6.39
N VAL A 61 -1.34 3.62 -5.19
CA VAL A 61 -0.35 4.10 -4.23
C VAL A 61 0.60 2.96 -3.85
N HIS A 62 0.07 1.76 -3.57
CA HIS A 62 0.90 0.61 -3.24
C HIS A 62 1.83 0.18 -4.40
N TYR A 63 1.42 0.42 -5.66
CA TYR A 63 2.26 0.20 -6.84
C TYR A 63 3.32 1.28 -7.04
N MET A 64 2.96 2.56 -6.89
CA MET A 64 3.88 3.69 -7.12
C MET A 64 4.91 3.86 -5.99
N LEU A 65 4.55 3.50 -4.75
CA LEU A 65 5.40 3.66 -3.58
C LEU A 65 6.78 3.01 -3.73
N PRO A 66 6.92 1.71 -4.08
CA PRO A 66 8.24 1.11 -4.28
C PRO A 66 9.00 1.74 -5.45
N LEU A 67 8.31 2.18 -6.50
CA LEU A 67 8.94 2.79 -7.67
C LEU A 67 9.54 4.16 -7.36
N PHE A 68 8.86 4.94 -6.50
CA PHE A 68 9.32 6.24 -6.03
C PHE A 68 10.42 6.15 -4.98
N LEU A 69 10.36 5.15 -4.10
CA LEU A 69 11.26 5.04 -2.97
C LEU A 69 12.70 4.67 -3.39
N LEU A 70 12.85 3.86 -4.45
CA LEU A 70 14.18 3.48 -4.98
C LEU A 70 15.03 4.69 -5.42
N PRO A 71 14.57 5.57 -6.34
CA PRO A 71 15.36 6.73 -6.78
C PRO A 71 15.55 7.75 -5.66
N VAL A 72 14.55 7.96 -4.79
CA VAL A 72 14.69 8.88 -3.65
C VAL A 72 15.73 8.38 -2.66
N TYR A 73 15.70 7.08 -2.33
CA TYR A 73 16.69 6.48 -1.45
C TYR A 73 18.11 6.55 -2.04
N ALA A 74 18.25 6.32 -3.35
CA ALA A 74 19.53 6.46 -4.04
C ALA A 74 20.04 7.90 -3.99
N ALA A 75 19.21 8.89 -4.32
CA ALA A 75 19.57 10.31 -4.27
C ALA A 75 19.92 10.78 -2.85
N MET A 76 19.18 10.32 -1.84
CA MET A 76 19.48 10.65 -0.43
C MET A 76 20.78 10.03 0.05
N ARG A 77 21.16 8.85 -0.45
CA ARG A 77 22.41 8.17 -0.07
C ARG A 77 23.65 8.87 -0.65
N ASP A 78 23.51 9.56 -1.78
CA ASP A 78 24.60 10.31 -2.41
C ASP A 78 24.88 11.67 -1.73
N ILE A 79 23.98 12.15 -0.86
CA ILE A 79 24.17 13.39 -0.10
C ILE A 79 25.18 13.13 1.03
N ASP A 80 26.25 13.93 1.09
CA ASP A 80 27.28 13.86 2.13
C ASP A 80 26.63 14.06 3.52
N PRO A 81 26.72 13.07 4.43
CA PRO A 81 26.16 13.17 5.77
C PRO A 81 26.73 14.33 6.61
N ASN A 82 27.90 14.88 6.25
CA ASN A 82 28.53 16.00 6.95
C ASN A 82 27.96 17.36 6.55
N LEU A 83 27.04 17.42 5.58
CA LEU A 83 26.41 18.67 5.14
C LEU A 83 25.21 19.07 6.02
N ILE A 84 24.81 18.22 6.99
CA ILE A 84 23.69 18.38 7.92
C ILE A 84 24.21 18.32 9.36
#